data_AF-A0AAD9J529-F1
#
_entry.id   AF-A0AAD9J529-F1
#
_cell.length_a   1.000
_cell.length_b   1.000
_cell.length_c   1.000
_cell.angle_alpha   90.00
_cell.angle_beta   90.00
_cell.angle_gamma   90.00
#
_symmetry.space_group_name_H-M   'P 1'
#
loop_
_entity.id
_entity.type
_entity.pdbx_description
1 polymer ?
#
loop_
_entity_poly.entity_id
_entity_poly.type
_entity_poly.pdbx_seq_one_letter_code
_entity_poly.pdbx_strand_id
1 'polypeptide(L)'
;MVSIIEKVCTKLPTKYGVYTTFLFVDPEDSLQREHCALLLGTVQKNMLLRIHSECFTGDVLGSTRCDCGEQLRLSLERIAEKKNGILLYLRQEGRGIGLAEKLRAYNLQDEGYDTVDANLRLGHQADLRNYDVAVAILQYLHVTSVDLLTNNPNKMHTLEEAGIILNKHEIKTTWGDESLVVQADISTVAGVEEAGFAQALDYEVRRKGIKVTLIAPGSVRSNFAMGHGRSQKDMKRCDILNPEDVADAVPKF
;
A
#
# COMPACT_ATOMS: atom_id res chain seq x y z
N MET A 1 27.63 -6.56 7.83
CA MET A 1 27.41 -5.62 6.72
C MET A 1 26.80 -6.42 5.60
N VAL A 2 25.55 -6.13 5.23
CA VAL A 2 24.85 -6.88 4.18
C VAL A 2 25.50 -6.59 2.83
N SER A 3 25.80 -7.65 2.07
CA SER A 3 26.28 -7.53 0.69
C SER A 3 25.08 -7.45 -0.27
N ILE A 4 25.21 -6.69 -1.35
CA ILE A 4 24.20 -6.66 -2.41
C ILE A 4 24.84 -6.83 -3.78
N ILE A 5 24.10 -7.41 -4.72
CA ILE A 5 24.50 -7.58 -6.11
C ILE A 5 23.44 -6.94 -7.00
N GLU A 6 23.84 -6.00 -7.87
CA GLU A 6 22.98 -5.51 -8.94
C GLU A 6 22.79 -6.62 -9.99
N LYS A 7 21.55 -7.05 -10.20
CA LYS A 7 21.21 -8.05 -11.22
C LYS A 7 20.97 -7.41 -12.59
N VAL A 8 20.24 -6.29 -12.60
CA VAL A 8 19.85 -5.59 -13.82
C VAL A 8 19.51 -4.14 -13.53
N CYS A 9 19.79 -3.28 -14.51
CA CYS A 9 19.35 -1.90 -14.55
C CYS A 9 18.60 -1.61 -15.86
N THR A 10 17.47 -0.90 -15.78
CA THR A 10 16.68 -0.53 -16.96
C THR A 10 15.95 0.80 -16.77
N LYS A 11 15.44 1.38 -17.86
CA LYS A 11 14.52 2.51 -17.81
C LYS A 11 13.09 1.98 -17.71
N LEU A 12 12.34 2.46 -16.72
CA LEU A 12 10.96 2.11 -16.48
C LEU A 12 10.07 3.35 -16.63
N PRO A 13 9.39 3.52 -17.78
CA PRO A 13 8.37 4.54 -17.95
C PRO A 13 7.17 4.25 -17.05
N THR A 14 6.74 5.25 -16.30
CA THR A 14 5.53 5.20 -15.48
C THR A 14 4.72 6.48 -15.68
N LYS A 15 3.50 6.53 -15.16
CA LYS A 15 2.70 7.77 -15.11
C LYS A 15 3.34 8.87 -14.25
N TYR A 16 4.32 8.54 -13.41
CA TYR A 16 5.04 9.45 -12.54
C TYR A 16 6.38 9.94 -13.13
N GLY A 17 6.76 9.43 -14.31
CA GLY A 17 8.03 9.72 -14.96
C GLY A 17 8.80 8.46 -15.35
N VAL A 18 9.96 8.65 -15.96
CA VAL A 18 10.85 7.57 -16.39
C VAL A 18 11.92 7.35 -15.33
N TYR A 19 11.86 6.22 -14.64
CA TYR A 19 12.79 5.87 -13.58
C TYR A 19 13.97 5.07 -14.15
N THR A 20 15.17 5.31 -13.63
CA THR A 20 16.24 4.32 -13.68
C THR A 20 15.95 3.30 -12.58
N THR A 21 15.68 2.07 -12.99
CA THR A 21 15.23 0.99 -12.10
C THR A 21 16.33 -0.03 -11.97
N PHE A 22 16.77 -0.28 -10.75
CA PHE A 22 17.77 -1.27 -10.40
C PHE A 22 17.13 -2.42 -9.65
N LEU A 23 17.56 -3.64 -9.94
CA LEU A 23 17.19 -4.83 -9.20
C LEU A 23 18.40 -5.35 -8.44
N PHE A 24 18.26 -5.51 -7.13
CA PHE A 24 19.30 -5.98 -6.23
C PHE A 24 18.88 -7.28 -5.55
N VAL A 25 19.85 -8.15 -5.29
CA VAL A 25 19.67 -9.29 -4.37
C VAL A 25 20.73 -9.25 -3.30
N ASP A 26 20.38 -9.70 -2.11
CA ASP A 26 21.35 -10.10 -1.09
C ASP A 26 21.72 -11.57 -1.33
N PRO A 27 22.98 -11.91 -1.64
CA PRO A 27 23.38 -13.30 -1.87
C PRO A 27 23.24 -14.17 -0.61
N GLU A 28 23.29 -13.57 0.59
CA GLU A 28 23.12 -14.28 1.86
C GLU A 28 21.63 -14.50 2.20
N ASP A 29 20.71 -13.84 1.50
CA ASP A 29 19.29 -14.13 1.64
C ASP A 29 18.97 -15.49 0.99
N SER A 30 18.68 -16.48 1.83
CA SER A 30 18.25 -17.82 1.42
C SER A 30 17.04 -17.83 0.47
N LEU A 31 16.20 -16.78 0.51
CA LEU A 31 15.03 -16.64 -0.35
C LEU A 31 15.31 -15.88 -1.65
N GLN A 32 16.54 -15.38 -1.82
CA GLN A 32 16.99 -14.62 -2.99
C GLN A 32 16.00 -13.51 -3.37
N ARG A 33 15.51 -12.77 -2.37
CA ARG A 33 14.52 -11.72 -2.60
C ARG A 33 15.12 -10.60 -3.44
N GLU A 34 14.37 -10.20 -4.46
CA GLU A 34 14.78 -9.15 -5.40
C GLU A 34 14.24 -7.79 -4.94
N HIS A 35 15.12 -6.95 -4.42
CA HIS A 35 14.79 -5.59 -3.99
C HIS A 35 14.92 -4.63 -5.17
N CYS A 36 14.00 -3.67 -5.28
CA CYS A 36 13.97 -2.73 -6.40
C CYS A 36 14.29 -1.30 -5.93
N ALA A 37 15.12 -0.58 -6.68
CA ALA A 37 15.38 0.83 -6.47
C ALA A 37 14.95 1.63 -7.70
N LEU A 38 14.01 2.56 -7.51
CA LEU A 38 13.48 3.44 -8.54
C LEU A 38 14.07 4.83 -8.36
N LEU A 39 15.04 5.19 -9.20
CA LEU A 39 15.67 6.52 -9.21
C LEU A 39 15.05 7.41 -10.30
N LEU A 40 14.47 8.53 -9.90
CA LEU A 40 14.10 9.62 -10.80
C LEU A 40 15.18 10.71 -10.72
N GLY A 41 15.67 11.18 -11.87
CA GLY A 41 16.73 12.18 -11.93
C GLY A 41 18.13 11.58 -11.69
N THR A 42 18.95 12.27 -10.89
CA THR A 42 20.34 11.91 -10.60
C THR A 42 20.60 11.93 -9.10
N VAL A 43 21.52 11.09 -8.63
CA VAL A 43 21.92 11.08 -7.22
C VAL A 43 22.55 12.42 -6.83
N GLN A 44 22.00 13.04 -5.79
CA GLN A 44 22.47 14.31 -5.23
C GLN A 44 22.14 14.38 -3.74
N LYS A 45 22.70 15.37 -3.05
CA LYS A 45 22.44 15.62 -1.64
C LYS A 45 20.98 16.00 -1.40
N ASN A 46 20.42 15.51 -0.29
CA ASN A 46 19.06 15.83 0.18
C ASN A 46 17.99 15.52 -0.87
N MET A 47 18.21 14.49 -1.70
CA MET A 47 17.15 14.01 -2.57
C MET A 47 16.07 13.29 -1.76
N LEU A 48 14.85 13.29 -2.27
CA LEU A 48 13.73 12.64 -1.60
C LEU A 48 13.96 11.12 -1.59
N LEU A 49 13.90 10.48 -0.43
CA LEU A 49 14.00 9.03 -0.26
C LEU A 49 12.72 8.48 0.34
N ARG A 50 12.17 7.43 -0.29
CA ARG A 50 11.17 6.57 0.32
C ARG A 50 11.70 5.15 0.43
N ILE A 51 11.73 4.62 1.64
CA ILE A 51 11.91 3.17 1.87
C ILE A 51 10.53 2.56 2.07
N HIS A 52 10.08 1.76 1.12
CA HIS A 52 8.79 1.08 1.13
C HIS A 52 8.99 -0.42 1.32
N SER A 53 8.35 -1.00 2.33
CA SER A 53 8.30 -2.45 2.49
C SER A 53 7.10 -2.96 1.69
N GLU A 54 7.32 -3.99 0.88
CA GLU A 54 6.30 -4.65 0.06
C GLU A 54 5.02 -4.92 0.86
N CYS A 55 3.89 -4.55 0.28
CA CYS A 55 2.56 -4.84 0.80
C CYS A 55 1.64 -5.16 -0.37
N PHE A 56 1.65 -6.38 -0.87
CA PHE A 56 0.86 -6.87 -2.00
C PHE A 56 -0.61 -6.44 -1.91
N THR A 57 -1.22 -6.64 -0.74
CA THR A 57 -2.63 -6.29 -0.50
C THR A 57 -2.90 -4.79 -0.64
N GLY A 58 -2.01 -3.92 -0.17
CA GLY A 58 -2.19 -2.47 -0.25
C GLY A 58 -1.74 -1.89 -1.59
N ASP A 59 -0.55 -2.29 -2.03
CA ASP A 59 0.15 -1.74 -3.19
C ASP A 59 -0.49 -2.17 -4.52
N VAL A 60 -0.90 -3.44 -4.63
CA VAL A 60 -1.43 -4.02 -5.88
C VAL A 60 -2.94 -4.11 -5.86
N LEU A 61 -3.52 -4.59 -4.76
CA LEU A 61 -4.96 -4.83 -4.67
C LEU A 61 -5.78 -3.64 -4.14
N GLY A 62 -5.12 -2.58 -3.65
CA GLY A 62 -5.80 -1.40 -3.11
C GLY A 62 -6.60 -1.69 -1.83
N SER A 63 -6.14 -2.63 -1.00
CA SER A 63 -6.77 -2.96 0.28
C SER A 63 -6.89 -1.74 1.19
N THR A 64 -8.05 -1.57 1.80
CA THR A 64 -8.33 -0.50 2.78
C THR A 64 -7.93 -0.87 4.20
N ARG A 65 -7.48 -2.12 4.44
CA ARG A 65 -7.03 -2.59 5.77
C ARG A 65 -5.73 -1.96 6.24
N CYS A 66 -4.99 -1.32 5.34
CA CYS A 66 -3.75 -0.60 5.63
C CYS A 66 -3.60 0.58 4.68
N ASP A 67 -2.76 1.53 5.03
CA ASP A 67 -2.48 2.72 4.23
C ASP A 67 -1.26 2.55 3.29
N CYS A 68 -0.68 1.35 3.19
CA CYS A 68 0.55 1.11 2.42
C CYS A 68 0.44 1.55 0.95
N GLY A 69 -0.67 1.24 0.29
CA GLY A 69 -0.89 1.64 -1.10
C GLY A 69 -0.97 3.16 -1.27
N GLU A 70 -1.62 3.86 -0.34
CA GLU A 70 -1.68 5.32 -0.33
C GLU A 70 -0.29 5.93 -0.08
N GLN A 71 0.47 5.39 0.87
CA GLN A 71 1.85 5.82 1.13
C GLN A 71 2.75 5.63 -0.09
N LEU A 72 2.65 4.50 -0.80
CA LEU A 72 3.40 4.22 -2.02
C LEU A 72 3.06 5.25 -3.11
N ARG A 73 1.76 5.45 -3.37
CA ARG A 73 1.25 6.40 -4.36
C ARG A 73 1.72 7.83 -4.08
N LEU A 74 1.51 8.33 -2.86
CA LEU A 74 1.91 9.67 -2.46
C LEU A 74 3.43 9.86 -2.52
N SER A 75 4.21 8.82 -2.21
CA SER A 75 5.66 8.90 -2.31
C SER A 75 6.11 9.05 -3.77
N LEU A 76 5.55 8.27 -4.69
CA LEU A 76 5.84 8.38 -6.12
C LEU A 76 5.44 9.75 -6.68
N GLU A 77 4.29 10.29 -6.26
CA GLU A 77 3.83 11.63 -6.64
C GLU A 77 4.79 12.72 -6.16
N ARG A 78 5.19 12.70 -4.89
CA ARG A 78 6.14 13.69 -4.34
C ARG A 78 7.50 13.61 -5.02
N ILE A 79 8.00 12.40 -5.32
CA ILE A 79 9.24 12.22 -6.08
C ILE A 79 9.11 12.83 -7.47
N ALA A 80 7.98 12.58 -8.16
CA ALA A 80 7.71 13.14 -9.48
C ALA A 80 7.61 14.67 -9.47
N GLU A 81 6.94 15.25 -8.49
CA GLU A 81 6.84 16.71 -8.29
C GLU A 81 8.21 17.36 -8.11
N LYS A 82 9.09 16.73 -7.33
CA LYS A 82 10.48 17.20 -7.14
C LYS A 82 11.38 16.90 -8.34
N LYS A 83 10.94 16.04 -9.27
CA LYS A 83 11.70 15.53 -10.43
C LYS A 83 13.03 14.86 -10.06
N ASN A 84 13.22 14.56 -8.79
CA ASN A 84 14.44 13.97 -8.26
C ASN A 84 14.13 13.24 -6.96
N GLY A 85 14.53 11.98 -6.88
CA GLY A 85 14.35 11.17 -5.68
C GLY A 85 14.44 9.68 -5.99
N ILE A 86 14.45 8.90 -4.91
CA ILE A 86 14.60 7.46 -4.95
C ILE A 86 13.50 6.79 -4.12
N LEU A 87 12.89 5.75 -4.70
CA LEU A 87 12.02 4.83 -3.97
C LEU A 87 12.68 3.46 -3.91
N LEU A 88 12.94 2.98 -2.70
CA LEU A 88 13.38 1.61 -2.45
C LEU A 88 12.16 0.75 -2.13
N TYR A 89 11.89 -0.24 -2.97
CA TYR A 89 10.86 -1.23 -2.78
C TYR A 89 11.49 -2.53 -2.28
N LEU A 90 11.41 -2.74 -0.96
CA LEU A 90 12.02 -3.90 -0.31
C LEU A 90 11.01 -5.03 -0.22
N ARG A 91 11.33 -6.19 -0.80
CA ARG A 91 10.50 -7.40 -0.74
C ARG A 91 10.51 -8.06 0.64
N GLN A 92 9.85 -7.42 1.59
CA GLN A 92 9.74 -7.82 2.99
C GLN A 92 8.27 -7.81 3.43
N GLU A 93 7.44 -8.55 2.70
CA GLU A 93 6.01 -8.66 2.95
C GLU A 93 5.69 -9.05 4.39
N GLY A 94 4.59 -8.49 4.93
CA GLY A 94 4.10 -8.80 6.27
C GLY A 94 5.04 -8.40 7.40
N ARG A 95 5.99 -7.49 7.18
CA ARG A 95 7.11 -7.20 8.11
C ARG A 95 8.12 -8.36 8.22
N GLY A 96 8.29 -9.13 7.16
CA GLY A 96 9.28 -10.21 7.05
C GLY A 96 8.70 -11.62 7.20
N ILE A 97 7.47 -11.77 7.69
CA ILE A 97 6.79 -13.07 7.88
C ILE A 97 6.20 -13.65 6.57
N GLY A 98 6.07 -12.80 5.54
CA GLY A 98 5.49 -13.19 4.25
C GLY A 98 3.96 -13.07 4.17
N LEU A 99 3.44 -13.23 2.95
CA LEU A 99 2.03 -12.98 2.64
C LEU A 99 1.09 -13.97 3.33
N ALA A 100 1.43 -15.26 3.35
CA ALA A 100 0.57 -16.29 3.92
C ALA A 100 0.29 -16.05 5.41
N GLU A 101 1.34 -15.74 6.18
CA GLU A 101 1.21 -15.43 7.61
C GLU A 101 0.47 -14.13 7.86
N LYS A 102 0.69 -13.11 7.02
CA LYS A 102 -0.08 -11.86 7.08
C LYS A 102 -1.58 -12.11 6.90
N LEU A 103 -1.97 -12.96 5.95
CA LEU A 103 -3.38 -13.30 5.74
C LEU A 103 -3.95 -14.13 6.90
N ARG A 104 -3.15 -15.01 7.53
CA ARG A 104 -3.58 -15.68 8.77
C ARG A 104 -3.76 -14.70 9.93
N ALA A 105 -2.89 -13.70 10.07
CA ALA A 105 -3.04 -12.65 11.05
C ALA A 105 -4.32 -11.83 10.80
N TYR A 106 -4.68 -11.58 9.54
CA TYR A 106 -5.95 -10.96 9.18
C TYR A 106 -7.17 -11.80 9.58
N ASN A 107 -7.11 -13.12 9.41
CA ASN A 107 -8.20 -13.99 9.87
C ASN A 107 -8.39 -13.88 11.40
N LEU A 108 -7.31 -13.86 12.18
CA LEU A 108 -7.39 -13.68 13.63
C LEU A 108 -7.91 -12.29 14.01
N GLN A 109 -7.51 -11.24 13.30
CA GLN A 109 -8.05 -9.90 13.53
C GLN A 109 -9.55 -9.82 13.23
N ASP A 110 -10.02 -10.51 12.18
CA ASP A 110 -11.44 -10.61 11.84
C ASP A 110 -12.25 -11.38 12.91
N GLU A 111 -11.58 -12.24 13.69
CA GLU A 111 -12.15 -12.90 14.87
C GLU A 111 -12.14 -12.03 16.14
N GLY A 112 -11.64 -10.80 16.05
CA GLY A 112 -11.67 -9.81 17.13
C GLY A 112 -10.38 -9.73 17.96
N TYR A 113 -9.32 -10.44 17.58
CA TYR A 113 -8.02 -10.30 18.24
C TYR A 113 -7.36 -8.99 17.83
N ASP A 114 -6.72 -8.32 18.79
CA ASP A 114 -5.92 -7.15 18.45
C ASP A 114 -4.69 -7.57 17.60
N THR A 115 -4.07 -6.58 16.96
CA THR A 115 -2.94 -6.85 16.03
C THR A 115 -1.73 -7.46 16.75
N VAL A 116 -1.53 -7.18 18.04
CA VAL A 116 -0.40 -7.70 18.82
C VAL A 116 -0.67 -9.15 19.21
N ASP A 117 -1.86 -9.44 19.73
CA ASP A 117 -2.34 -10.76 20.10
C ASP A 117 -2.39 -11.72 18.90
N ALA A 118 -2.85 -11.23 17.74
CA ALA A 118 -2.86 -12.01 16.50
C ALA A 118 -1.43 -12.42 16.08
N ASN A 119 -0.44 -11.53 16.20
CA ASN A 119 0.95 -11.84 15.86
C ASN A 119 1.61 -12.76 16.91
N LEU A 120 1.35 -12.54 18.20
CA LEU A 120 1.85 -13.38 19.29
C LEU A 120 1.34 -14.82 19.16
N ARG A 121 0.06 -15.01 18.83
CA ARG A 121 -0.55 -16.34 18.62
C ARG A 121 0.01 -17.08 17.43
N LEU A 122 0.49 -16.36 16.43
CA LEU A 122 1.18 -16.94 15.28
C LEU A 122 2.68 -17.14 15.51
N GLY A 123 3.21 -16.77 16.69
CA GLY A 123 4.61 -16.93 17.06
C GLY A 123 5.55 -15.91 16.39
N HIS A 124 5.01 -14.81 15.85
CA HIS A 124 5.79 -13.82 15.10
C HIS A 124 6.38 -12.73 16.00
N GLN A 125 7.61 -12.32 15.74
CA GLN A 125 8.17 -11.10 16.33
C GLN A 125 7.47 -9.86 15.76
N ALA A 126 7.43 -8.76 16.53
CA ALA A 126 6.67 -7.56 16.17
C ALA A 126 7.14 -6.87 14.86
N ASP A 127 8.42 -7.05 14.51
CA ASP A 127 9.04 -6.53 13.29
C ASP A 127 10.34 -7.29 12.97
N LEU A 128 10.39 -8.05 11.86
CA LEU A 128 11.57 -8.79 11.41
C LEU A 128 12.27 -8.12 10.22
N ARG A 129 11.94 -6.85 9.94
CA ARG A 129 12.50 -6.14 8.78
C ARG A 129 13.96 -5.81 9.00
N ASN A 130 14.79 -6.16 8.02
CA ASN A 130 16.18 -5.75 7.97
C ASN A 130 16.35 -4.57 7.00
N TYR A 131 16.76 -3.41 7.51
CA TYR A 131 17.02 -2.21 6.70
C TYR A 131 18.47 -2.05 6.26
N ASP A 132 19.37 -2.96 6.65
CA ASP A 132 20.76 -2.99 6.19
C ASP A 132 20.84 -3.13 4.67
N VAL A 133 19.89 -3.85 4.06
CA VAL A 133 19.76 -3.94 2.59
C VAL A 133 19.52 -2.55 1.99
N ALA A 134 18.69 -1.72 2.62
CA ALA A 134 18.44 -0.35 2.16
C ALA A 134 19.71 0.50 2.25
N VAL A 135 20.46 0.38 3.35
CA VAL A 135 21.75 1.04 3.54
C VAL A 135 22.73 0.61 2.45
N ALA A 136 22.87 -0.69 2.20
CA ALA A 136 23.75 -1.22 1.17
C ALA A 136 23.41 -0.68 -0.22
N ILE A 137 22.11 -0.60 -0.56
CA ILE A 137 21.64 -0.02 -1.85
C ILE A 137 22.01 1.46 -1.94
N LEU A 138 21.79 2.23 -0.86
CA LEU A 138 22.12 3.65 -0.82
C LEU A 138 23.63 3.90 -0.96
N GLN A 139 24.45 3.07 -0.31
CA GLN A 139 25.91 3.13 -0.43
C GLN A 139 26.40 2.78 -1.84
N TYR A 140 25.82 1.75 -2.45
CA TYR A 140 26.09 1.37 -3.84
C TYR A 140 25.76 2.50 -4.82
N LEU A 141 24.66 3.21 -4.58
CA LEU A 141 24.26 4.39 -5.37
C LEU A 141 25.00 5.68 -4.97
N HIS A 142 25.96 5.62 -4.04
CA HIS A 142 26.75 6.75 -3.53
C HIS A 142 25.91 7.88 -2.91
N VAL A 143 24.83 7.52 -2.22
CA VAL A 143 23.96 8.45 -1.50
C VAL A 143 24.58 8.80 -0.14
N THR A 144 24.68 10.09 0.15
CA THR A 144 25.31 10.61 1.40
C THR A 144 24.34 11.38 2.29
N SER A 145 23.30 11.99 1.70
CA SER A 145 22.23 12.64 2.45
C SER A 145 20.89 12.58 1.73
N VAL A 146 19.80 12.51 2.47
CA VAL A 146 18.44 12.32 1.95
C VAL A 146 17.37 13.03 2.77
N ASP A 147 16.30 13.41 2.09
CA ASP A 147 15.05 13.85 2.69
C ASP A 147 14.13 12.61 2.81
N LEU A 148 14.09 11.98 4.00
CA LEU A 148 13.44 10.68 4.21
C LEU A 148 11.94 10.84 4.48
N LEU A 149 11.13 10.24 3.60
CA LEU A 149 9.67 10.08 3.76
C LEU A 149 9.32 8.87 4.64
N THR A 150 9.30 9.06 5.96
CA THR A 150 8.98 7.98 6.92
C THR A 150 8.20 8.46 8.13
N ASN A 151 7.28 7.60 8.60
CA ASN A 151 6.65 7.71 9.91
C ASN A 151 7.24 6.70 10.93
N ASN A 152 8.14 5.81 10.49
CA ASN A 152 8.76 4.80 11.34
C ASN A 152 10.12 5.27 11.86
N PRO A 153 10.32 5.44 13.19
CA PRO A 153 11.59 5.88 13.76
C PRO A 153 12.73 4.88 13.57
N ASN A 154 12.44 3.57 13.52
CA ASN A 154 13.48 2.53 13.37
C ASN A 154 14.23 2.68 12.05
N LYS A 155 13.55 3.12 10.98
CA LYS A 155 14.20 3.38 9.68
C LYS A 155 15.23 4.51 9.77
N MET A 156 14.97 5.51 10.61
CA MET A 156 15.90 6.64 10.75
C MET A 156 17.19 6.18 11.43
N HIS A 157 17.04 5.43 12.52
CA HIS A 157 18.18 4.96 13.30
C HIS A 157 19.17 4.13 12.48
N THR A 158 18.68 3.14 11.72
CA THR A 158 19.56 2.30 10.88
C THR A 158 20.32 3.10 9.82
N LEU A 159 19.70 4.13 9.24
CA LEU A 159 20.38 4.98 8.25
C LEU A 159 21.38 5.94 8.88
N GLU A 160 21.08 6.50 10.06
CA GLU A 160 21.98 7.37 10.82
C GLU A 160 23.24 6.60 11.27
N GLU A 161 23.09 5.38 11.78
CA GLU A 161 24.21 4.51 12.17
C GLU A 161 25.13 4.18 10.98
N ALA A 162 24.58 4.15 9.77
CA ALA A 162 25.33 3.96 8.53
C ALA A 162 26.03 5.24 8.02
N GLY A 163 25.89 6.37 8.73
CA GLY A 163 26.50 7.65 8.38
C GLY A 163 25.77 8.44 7.29
N ILE A 164 24.51 8.11 6.98
CA ILE A 164 23.69 8.86 6.02
C ILE A 164 23.03 10.02 6.74
N ILE A 165 23.20 11.25 6.24
CA ILE A 165 22.58 12.45 6.83
C ILE A 165 21.11 12.50 6.43
N LEU A 166 20.20 12.60 7.41
CA LEU A 166 18.76 12.53 7.19
C LEU A 166 18.05 13.83 7.57
N ASN A 167 17.14 14.29 6.70
CA ASN A 167 16.08 15.23 7.07
C ASN A 167 14.75 14.47 7.08
N LYS A 168 14.04 14.45 8.21
CA LYS A 168 12.75 13.75 8.31
C LYS A 168 11.63 14.54 7.66
N HIS A 169 10.87 13.89 6.79
CA HIS A 169 9.61 14.39 6.25
C HIS A 169 8.49 13.37 6.50
N GLU A 170 7.39 13.84 7.09
CA GLU A 170 6.24 12.98 7.35
C GLU A 170 5.43 12.75 6.07
N ILE A 171 4.86 11.55 5.98
CA ILE A 171 3.88 11.20 4.97
C ILE A 171 2.52 11.08 5.65
N LYS A 172 1.67 12.07 5.41
CA LYS A 172 0.29 12.09 5.90
C LYS A 172 -0.59 11.41 4.88
N THR A 173 -1.25 10.35 5.31
CA THR A 173 -2.29 9.63 4.57
C THR A 173 -3.66 10.14 5.01
N THR A 174 -4.68 9.92 4.19
CA THR A 174 -6.09 10.20 4.55
C THR A 174 -6.71 9.07 5.37
N TRP A 175 -6.00 7.95 5.49
CA TRP A 175 -6.38 6.81 6.30
C TRP A 175 -6.51 7.18 7.79
N GLY A 176 -7.71 7.01 8.35
CA GLY A 176 -8.02 7.26 9.77
C GLY A 176 -8.44 8.70 10.12
N ASP A 177 -8.54 9.61 9.15
CA ASP A 177 -9.01 10.98 9.39
C ASP A 177 -10.54 11.09 9.15
N GLU A 178 -11.32 11.06 10.24
CA GLU A 178 -12.79 11.18 10.22
C GLU A 178 -13.29 12.59 9.83
N SER A 179 -12.42 13.60 9.78
CA SER A 179 -12.82 14.98 9.50
C SER A 179 -13.02 15.30 8.01
N LEU A 180 -12.63 14.38 7.12
CA LEU A 180 -12.65 14.55 5.66
C LEU A 180 -13.90 13.95 4.97
N VAL A 181 -14.95 13.63 5.74
CA VAL A 181 -16.23 13.14 5.20
C VAL A 181 -17.01 14.29 4.54
N VAL A 182 -16.99 14.35 3.21
CA VAL A 182 -17.80 15.32 2.45
C VAL A 182 -19.21 14.76 2.27
N GLN A 183 -20.22 15.37 2.90
CA GLN A 183 -21.63 15.17 2.57
C GLN A 183 -21.97 15.95 1.30
N ALA A 184 -22.36 15.28 0.22
CA ALA A 184 -22.91 15.90 -0.98
C ALA A 184 -24.42 15.59 -1.08
N ASP A 185 -25.25 16.62 -1.19
CA ASP A 185 -26.71 16.52 -1.32
C ASP A 185 -27.08 16.65 -2.81
N ILE A 186 -27.63 15.59 -3.41
CA ILE A 186 -28.00 15.53 -4.84
C ILE A 186 -29.49 15.22 -4.92
N SER A 187 -30.30 16.26 -4.82
CA SER A 187 -31.76 16.19 -4.93
C SER A 187 -32.27 16.46 -6.35
N THR A 188 -31.41 16.50 -7.37
CA THR A 188 -31.76 17.00 -8.72
C THR A 188 -31.52 16.06 -9.91
N VAL A 189 -31.13 14.80 -9.73
CA VAL A 189 -30.89 13.90 -10.88
C VAL A 189 -31.91 12.76 -10.86
N ALA A 190 -32.82 12.74 -11.84
CA ALA A 190 -33.88 11.74 -11.96
C ALA A 190 -33.67 10.87 -13.20
N GLY A 191 -33.62 9.54 -13.00
CA GLY A 191 -34.01 8.54 -13.99
C GLY A 191 -32.94 8.14 -15.02
N VAL A 192 -32.53 6.86 -14.96
CA VAL A 192 -31.62 6.15 -15.90
C VAL A 192 -30.17 6.67 -15.96
N GLU A 193 -29.94 7.97 -15.70
CA GLU A 193 -28.61 8.58 -15.53
C GLU A 193 -27.97 8.24 -14.17
N GLU A 194 -28.72 7.69 -13.23
CA GLU A 194 -28.28 7.46 -11.84
C GLU A 194 -27.12 6.46 -11.72
N ALA A 195 -27.05 5.43 -12.59
CA ALA A 195 -25.93 4.49 -12.61
C ALA A 195 -24.67 5.09 -13.24
N GLY A 196 -24.85 5.85 -14.32
CA GLY A 196 -23.75 6.58 -14.98
C GLY A 196 -23.20 7.68 -14.08
N PHE A 197 -24.08 8.41 -13.40
CA PHE A 197 -23.73 9.44 -12.42
C PHE A 197 -23.09 8.84 -11.17
N ALA A 198 -23.59 7.72 -10.63
CA ALA A 198 -22.93 7.04 -9.52
C ALA A 198 -21.51 6.57 -9.88
N GLN A 199 -21.31 6.05 -11.09
CA GLN A 199 -19.98 5.65 -11.56
C GLN A 199 -19.07 6.85 -11.83
N ALA A 200 -19.58 7.92 -12.43
CA ALA A 200 -18.81 9.13 -12.68
C ALA A 200 -18.45 9.85 -11.37
N LEU A 201 -19.39 9.91 -10.43
CA LEU A 201 -19.19 10.49 -9.11
C LEU A 201 -18.25 9.60 -8.29
N ASP A 202 -18.42 8.29 -8.28
CA ASP A 202 -17.47 7.35 -7.68
C ASP A 202 -16.08 7.56 -8.27
N TYR A 203 -15.93 7.68 -9.59
CA TYR A 203 -14.63 7.94 -10.21
C TYR A 203 -13.98 9.24 -9.74
N GLU A 204 -14.75 10.32 -9.60
CA GLU A 204 -14.26 11.62 -9.14
C GLU A 204 -13.95 11.66 -7.64
N VAL A 205 -14.81 11.07 -6.80
CA VAL A 205 -14.69 11.16 -5.34
C VAL A 205 -13.92 10.00 -4.71
N ARG A 206 -13.68 8.91 -5.44
CA ARG A 206 -12.83 7.78 -4.98
C ARG A 206 -11.38 8.20 -4.80
N ARG A 207 -10.91 9.23 -5.52
CA ARG A 207 -9.61 9.87 -5.28
C ARG A 207 -9.52 10.57 -3.92
N LYS A 208 -10.67 10.82 -3.28
CA LYS A 208 -10.83 11.39 -1.94
C LYS A 208 -11.23 10.32 -0.89
N GLY A 209 -11.13 9.03 -1.23
CA GLY A 209 -11.44 7.92 -0.31
C GLY A 209 -12.94 7.61 -0.12
N ILE A 210 -13.81 8.28 -0.88
CA ILE A 210 -15.27 8.12 -0.77
C ILE A 210 -15.76 7.16 -1.85
N LYS A 211 -16.48 6.10 -1.45
CA LYS A 211 -17.12 5.16 -2.39
C LYS A 211 -18.60 5.51 -2.53
N VAL A 212 -19.07 5.63 -3.76
CA VAL A 212 -20.49 5.86 -4.07
C VAL A 212 -21.08 4.55 -4.59
N THR A 213 -22.23 4.14 -4.05
CA THR A 213 -22.92 2.92 -4.52
C THR A 213 -24.43 3.16 -4.51
N LEU A 214 -25.11 2.61 -5.53
CA LEU A 214 -26.56 2.63 -5.63
C LEU A 214 -27.18 1.66 -4.63
N ILE A 215 -28.19 2.12 -3.89
CA ILE A 215 -29.07 1.26 -3.11
C ILE A 215 -30.33 1.01 -3.94
N ALA A 216 -30.52 -0.26 -4.34
CA ALA A 216 -31.66 -0.82 -5.09
C ALA A 216 -31.76 -0.43 -6.60
N PRO A 217 -31.33 -1.30 -7.53
CA PRO A 217 -31.64 -1.13 -8.95
C PRO A 217 -33.04 -1.70 -9.22
N GLY A 218 -34.08 -0.87 -9.13
CA GLY A 218 -35.44 -1.31 -9.46
C GLY A 218 -36.55 -0.37 -9.01
N SER A 219 -36.84 0.65 -9.82
CA SER A 219 -38.13 1.36 -9.90
C SER A 219 -38.80 1.85 -8.59
N VAL A 220 -38.04 2.18 -7.54
CA VAL A 220 -38.53 2.95 -6.38
C VAL A 220 -37.49 4.03 -6.08
N ARG A 221 -37.93 5.25 -5.75
CA ARG A 221 -37.09 6.46 -5.52
C ARG A 221 -35.71 6.09 -4.94
N SER A 222 -34.67 6.28 -5.75
CA SER A 222 -33.29 5.98 -5.42
C SER A 222 -32.75 7.01 -4.43
N ASN A 223 -32.38 6.56 -3.23
CA ASN A 223 -31.50 7.31 -2.34
C ASN A 223 -30.09 6.71 -2.48
N PHE A 224 -29.06 7.55 -2.58
CA PHE A 224 -27.68 7.11 -2.48
C PHE A 224 -27.27 7.04 -1.02
N ALA A 225 -26.54 6.00 -0.63
CA ALA A 225 -25.78 6.03 0.61
C ALA A 225 -24.32 6.32 0.29
N MET A 226 -23.78 7.33 0.97
CA MET A 226 -22.36 7.59 1.05
C MET A 226 -21.94 7.36 2.49
N GLY A 227 -20.93 6.51 2.68
CA GLY A 227 -20.46 6.13 4.00
C GLY A 227 -19.11 5.41 3.91
N HIS A 228 -18.46 5.27 5.06
CA HIS A 228 -17.33 4.35 5.19
C HIS A 228 -17.84 2.93 4.97
N GLY A 229 -17.02 2.07 4.34
CA GLY A 229 -17.36 0.67 4.16
C GLY A 229 -17.73 -0.03 5.48
N ARG A 230 -18.45 -1.16 5.37
CA ARG A 230 -19.05 -1.98 6.45
C ARG A 230 -18.39 -1.86 7.84
N SER A 231 -19.24 -1.84 8.87
CA SER A 231 -18.82 -1.80 10.28
C SER A 231 -18.83 -3.20 10.92
N GLN A 232 -18.17 -3.33 12.07
CA GLN A 232 -17.98 -4.58 12.81
C GLN A 232 -19.28 -5.27 13.30
N LYS A 233 -20.44 -4.58 13.26
CA LYS A 233 -21.75 -5.15 13.61
C LYS A 233 -22.45 -5.86 12.44
N ASP A 234 -21.92 -5.75 11.21
CA ASP A 234 -22.54 -6.30 9.99
C ASP A 234 -22.14 -7.77 9.72
N MET A 235 -21.69 -8.51 10.74
CA MET A 235 -21.24 -9.88 10.57
C MET A 235 -22.40 -10.88 10.46
N LYS A 236 -22.58 -11.43 9.27
CA LYS A 236 -22.84 -12.87 9.11
C LYS A 236 -21.66 -13.50 8.39
N ARG A 237 -21.13 -14.58 8.98
CA ARG A 237 -20.16 -15.49 8.33
C ARG A 237 -20.88 -16.28 7.21
N CYS A 238 -20.09 -16.79 6.26
CA CYS A 238 -20.42 -17.90 5.34
C CYS A 238 -21.14 -17.61 4.00
N ASP A 239 -20.82 -16.52 3.29
CA ASP A 239 -21.34 -16.28 1.92
C ASP A 239 -20.36 -16.70 0.79
N ILE A 240 -19.56 -17.75 0.99
CA ILE A 240 -18.95 -18.50 -0.12
C ILE A 240 -19.70 -19.81 -0.20
N LEU A 241 -20.44 -20.00 -1.31
CA LEU A 241 -21.07 -21.27 -1.66
C LEU A 241 -20.00 -22.37 -1.64
N ASN A 242 -20.28 -23.51 -1.00
CA ASN A 242 -19.39 -24.65 -1.12
C ASN A 242 -19.37 -25.11 -2.58
N PRO A 243 -18.33 -25.82 -3.05
CA PRO A 243 -18.26 -26.32 -4.43
C PRO A 243 -19.50 -27.12 -4.85
N GLU A 244 -20.16 -27.76 -3.88
CA GLU A 244 -21.41 -28.53 -4.06
C GLU A 244 -22.61 -27.61 -4.31
N ASP A 245 -22.69 -26.48 -3.59
CA ASP A 245 -23.74 -25.47 -3.75
C ASP A 245 -23.61 -24.71 -5.10
N VAL A 246 -22.39 -24.65 -5.66
CA VAL A 246 -22.13 -24.11 -7.01
C VAL A 246 -22.59 -25.07 -8.10
N ALA A 247 -22.47 -26.39 -7.88
CA ALA A 247 -22.85 -27.40 -8.86
C ALA A 247 -24.37 -27.50 -9.07
N ASP A 248 -25.17 -27.21 -8.05
CA ASP A 248 -26.63 -27.18 -8.12
C ASP A 248 -27.20 -25.85 -8.66
N ALA A 249 -26.40 -24.78 -8.69
CA ALA A 249 -26.79 -23.48 -9.22
C ALA A 249 -26.56 -23.33 -10.74
N VAL A 250 -25.88 -24.29 -11.39
CA VAL A 250 -25.70 -24.32 -12.85
C VAL A 250 -26.89 -25.05 -13.49
N PRO A 251 -27.67 -24.41 -14.39
CA PRO A 251 -28.74 -25.11 -15.11
C PRO A 251 -28.15 -26.29 -15.88
N LYS A 252 -28.59 -27.50 -15.54
CA LYS A 252 -28.27 -28.70 -16.31
C LYS A 252 -29.06 -28.63 -17.62
N PHE A 253 -28.34 -28.48 -18.74
CA PHE A 253 -28.90 -28.58 -20.08
C PHE A 253 -29.26 -30.03 -20.42
#